data_AF-A0A6J5XGS1-F1
#
_entry.id   AF-A0A6J5XGS1-F1
#
_cell.length_a   1.000
_cell.length_b   1.000
_cell.length_c   1.000
_cell.angle_alpha   90.00
_cell.angle_beta   90.00
_cell.angle_gamma   90.00
#
_symmetry.space_group_name_H-M   'P 1'
#
loop_
_entity.id
_entity.type
_entity.pdbx_description
1 polymer ?
#
loop_
_entity_poly.entity_id
_entity_poly.type
_entity_poly.pdbx_seq_one_letter_code
_entity_poly.pdbx_strand_id
1 'polypeptide(L)' 'MAFFSFYVYRKYKGWWARHNYILSAALDAGVAFTAVLLYFTFQSEDIMGPNWWGQEGDDHCPLATCPTASGIVAKGCPVL' A
#
# COMPACT_ATOMS: atom_id res chain seq x y z
N MET A 1 4.53 -7.90 13.22
CA MET A 1 4.40 -9.16 14.01
C MET A 1 5.01 -9.15 15.40
N ALA A 2 6.23 -8.63 15.62
CA ALA A 2 7.04 -8.95 16.82
C ALA A 2 6.42 -8.50 18.16
N PHE A 3 5.89 -7.29 18.24
CA PHE A 3 5.35 -6.74 19.49
C PHE A 3 4.11 -7.48 19.99
N PHE A 4 3.14 -7.71 19.10
CA PHE A 4 1.92 -8.45 19.42
C PHE A 4 2.21 -9.92 19.73
N SER A 5 3.07 -10.55 18.94
CA SER A 5 3.47 -11.95 19.17
C SER A 5 4.19 -12.11 20.52
N PHE A 6 5.04 -11.15 20.90
CA PHE A 6 5.71 -11.13 22.20
C PHE A 6 4.71 -10.95 23.36
N TYR A 7 3.73 -10.06 23.22
CA TYR A 7 2.69 -9.85 24.23
C TYR A 7 1.84 -11.12 24.46
N VAL A 8 1.39 -11.75 23.37
CA VAL A 8 0.61 -13.00 23.42
C VAL A 8 1.45 -14.15 23.98
N TYR A 9 2.72 -14.26 23.60
CA TYR A 9 3.66 -15.23 24.18
C TYR A 9 3.80 -15.05 25.69
N ARG A 10 3.89 -13.81 26.18
CA ARG A 10 4.09 -13.53 27.61
C ARG A 10 2.88 -13.89 28.48
N LYS A 11 1.67 -13.79 27.92
CA LYS A 11 0.40 -14.02 28.65
C LYS A 11 -0.17 -15.43 28.46
N TYR A 12 0.02 -16.05 27.28
CA TYR A 12 -0.59 -17.33 26.92
C TYR A 12 0.37 -18.25 26.15
N LYS A 13 1.48 -18.69 26.78
CA LYS A 13 2.53 -19.52 26.14
C LYS A 13 2.00 -20.79 25.46
N GLY A 14 1.12 -21.55 26.11
CA GLY A 14 0.60 -22.82 25.57
C GLY A 14 -0.34 -22.62 24.37
N TRP A 15 -1.16 -21.58 24.40
CA TRP A 15 -2.04 -21.22 23.29
C TRP A 15 -1.26 -20.66 22.10
N TRP A 16 -0.24 -19.83 22.40
CA TRP A 16 0.64 -19.21 21.41
C TRP A 16 1.39 -20.25 20.59
N ALA A 17 1.95 -21.29 21.23
CA ALA A 17 2.65 -22.37 20.52
C ALA A 17 1.80 -23.07 19.44
N ARG A 18 0.46 -23.07 19.59
CA ARG A 18 -0.46 -23.72 18.66
C ARG A 18 -1.02 -22.77 17.59
N HIS A 19 -1.20 -21.49 17.90
CA HIS A 19 -1.94 -20.56 17.02
C HIS A 19 -1.09 -19.44 16.40
N ASN A 20 0.21 -19.41 16.67
CA ASN A 20 1.10 -18.36 16.18
C ASN A 20 1.07 -18.17 14.65
N TYR A 21 1.01 -19.27 13.91
CA TYR A 21 0.95 -19.25 12.45
C TYR A 21 -0.33 -18.57 11.96
N ILE A 22 -1.48 -18.96 12.50
CA ILE A 22 -2.79 -18.39 12.16
C ILE A 22 -2.85 -16.91 12.58
N LEU A 23 -2.30 -16.57 13.74
CA LEU A 23 -2.22 -15.20 14.24
C LEU A 23 -1.39 -14.31 13.31
N SER A 24 -0.25 -14.82 12.84
CA SER A 24 0.63 -14.14 11.91
C SER A 24 -0.05 -13.93 10.55
N ALA A 25 -0.72 -14.96 10.03
CA ALA A 25 -1.47 -14.89 8.79
C ALA A 25 -2.66 -13.91 8.89
N ALA A 26 -3.37 -13.92 10.02
CA ALA A 26 -4.48 -13.00 10.27
C ALA A 26 -4.02 -11.53 10.35
N LEU A 27 -2.81 -11.27 10.88
CA LEU A 27 -2.26 -9.92 10.92
C LEU A 27 -1.95 -9.40 9.52
N ASP A 28 -1.36 -10.22 8.66
CA ASP A 28 -1.04 -9.87 7.28
C ASP A 28 -2.33 -9.60 6.47
N ALA A 29 -3.29 -10.53 6.54
CA ALA A 29 -4.60 -10.36 5.92
C ALA A 29 -5.38 -9.15 6.47
N GLY A 30 -5.25 -8.87 7.76
CA GLY A 30 -5.87 -7.72 8.41
C GLY A 30 -5.31 -6.38 7.92
N VAL A 31 -4.00 -6.30 7.66
CA VAL A 31 -3.39 -5.10 7.06
C VAL A 31 -3.93 -4.88 5.65
N ALA A 32 -3.97 -5.94 4.82
CA ALA A 32 -4.53 -5.85 3.47
C ALA A 32 -6.00 -5.41 3.48
N PHE A 33 -6.81 -5.99 4.36
CA PHE A 33 -8.21 -5.61 4.52
C PHE A 33 -8.36 -4.14 4.96
N THR A 34 -7.55 -3.69 5.92
CA THR A 34 -7.59 -2.31 6.40
C THR A 34 -7.19 -1.33 5.31
N ALA A 35 -6.22 -1.67 4.46
CA ALA A 35 -5.81 -0.84 3.32
C ALA A 35 -6.96 -0.64 2.32
N VAL A 36 -7.68 -1.72 1.98
CA VAL A 36 -8.87 -1.64 1.11
C VAL A 36 -9.98 -0.81 1.75
N LEU A 37 -10.21 -1.00 3.05
CA LEU A 37 -11.19 -0.21 3.79
C LEU A 37 -10.84 1.28 3.77
N LEU A 38 -9.58 1.63 4.03
CA LEU A 38 -9.11 3.02 4.01
C LEU A 38 -9.24 3.65 2.62
N TYR A 39 -8.98 2.89 1.55
CA TYR A 39 -9.20 3.35 0.18
C TYR A 39 -10.67 3.76 -0.05
N PHE A 40 -11.61 2.90 0.35
CA PHE A 40 -13.03 3.19 0.19
C PHE A 40 -13.58 4.27 1.12
N THR A 41 -12.96 4.52 2.27
CA THR A 41 -13.46 5.53 3.22
C THR A 41 -12.80 6.90 3.05
N PHE A 42 -11.58 6.96 2.53
CA PHE A 42 -10.81 8.21 2.41
C PHE A 42 -10.48 8.56 0.96
N GLN A 43 -9.89 7.61 0.21
CA GLN A 43 -9.43 7.86 -1.15
C GLN A 43 -10.59 8.10 -2.13
N SER A 44 -11.78 7.56 -1.85
CA SER A 44 -12.99 7.76 -2.67
C SER A 44 -13.53 9.20 -2.64
N GLU A 45 -13.26 9.94 -1.57
CA GLU A 45 -13.69 11.34 -1.38
C GLU A 45 -12.55 12.33 -1.72
N ASP A 46 -11.48 11.84 -2.36
CA ASP A 46 -10.28 12.59 -2.75
C ASP A 46 -9.56 13.29 -1.57
N ILE A 47 -9.78 12.77 -0.35
CA ILE A 47 -9.09 13.24 0.85
C ILE A 47 -7.72 12.57 0.87
N MET A 48 -6.81 13.17 0.11
CA MET A 48 -5.38 12.90 0.18
C MET A 48 -4.90 13.18 1.60
N GLY A 49 -4.58 12.11 2.34
CA GLY A 49 -4.10 12.17 3.71
C GLY A 49 -2.75 12.90 3.85
N PRO A 50 -2.07 12.77 5.00
CA PRO A 50 -0.78 13.43 5.22
C PRO A 50 0.21 13.09 4.11
N ASN A 51 0.91 14.11 3.61
CA ASN A 51 1.82 13.98 2.47
C ASN A 51 2.90 12.92 2.77
N TRP A 52 2.82 11.80 2.05
CA TRP A 52 3.64 10.59 2.19
C TRP A 52 4.04 10.10 0.79
N TRP A 53 5.18 9.40 0.71
CA TRP A 53 5.70 8.87 -0.54
C TRP A 53 4.79 7.77 -1.11
N GLY A 54 4.21 8.01 -2.29
CA GLY A 54 3.30 7.07 -2.97
C GLY A 54 1.80 7.37 -2.84
N GLN A 55 1.44 8.55 -2.31
CA GLN A 55 0.06 9.08 -2.42
C GLN A 55 -0.18 9.80 -3.76
N GLU A 56 0.90 10.27 -4.39
CA GLU A 56 0.84 10.89 -5.72
C GLU A 56 0.57 9.80 -6.75
N GLY A 57 -0.62 9.84 -7.36
CA GLY A 57 -0.99 9.01 -8.51
C GLY A 57 -0.32 9.43 -9.82
N ASP A 58 0.78 10.17 -9.73
CA ASP A 58 1.59 10.54 -10.86
C ASP A 58 2.60 9.42 -11.10
N ASP A 59 2.68 8.96 -12.35
CA ASP A 59 3.80 8.16 -12.78
C ASP A 59 5.07 8.95 -12.47
N HIS A 60 5.90 8.46 -11.54
CA HIS A 60 7.22 9.03 -11.22
C HIS A 60 8.17 9.11 -12.44
N CYS A 61 7.66 8.79 -13.64
CA CYS A 61 8.30 8.96 -14.92
C CYS A 61 7.69 10.17 -15.67
N PRO A 62 8.47 11.24 -15.91
CA PRO A 62 7.99 12.43 -16.64
C PRO A 62 7.64 12.16 -18.12
N LEU A 63 7.82 10.92 -18.60
CA LEU A 63 7.58 10.50 -19.99
C LEU A 63 6.26 9.75 -20.17
N ALA A 64 5.56 9.38 -19.10
CA ALA A 64 4.30 8.60 -19.20
C ALA A 64 3.17 9.38 -19.90
N THR A 65 3.20 10.71 -19.80
CA THR A 65 2.25 11.61 -20.47
C THR A 65 2.58 11.86 -21.95
N CYS A 66 3.71 11.36 -22.46
CA CYS A 66 4.16 11.63 -23.82
C CYS A 66 3.47 10.74 -24.87
N PRO A 67 2.95 11.29 -25.98
CA PRO A 67 2.35 10.50 -27.05
C PRO A 67 3.43 9.68 -27.79
N THR A 68 3.27 8.35 -27.82
CA THR A 68 4.23 7.43 -28.45
C THR A 68 4.01 7.24 -29.96
N ALA A 69 2.98 7.88 -30.53
CA ALA A 69 2.66 7.78 -31.95
C ALA A 69 3.56 8.68 -32.80
N SER A 70 4.10 8.14 -33.90
CA SER A 70 4.96 8.87 -34.84
C SER A 70 4.23 10.07 -35.44
N GLY A 71 4.78 11.28 -35.25
CA GLY A 71 4.28 12.53 -35.84
C GLY A 71 3.56 13.48 -34.87
N ILE A 72 3.41 13.14 -33.60
CA ILE A 72 2.79 14.01 -32.59
C ILE A 72 3.89 14.63 -31.72
N VAL A 73 4.19 15.91 -31.95
CA VAL A 73 5.23 16.64 -31.20
C VAL A 73 4.60 17.38 -30.02
N ALA A 74 4.81 16.86 -28.80
CA ALA A 74 4.43 17.52 -27.55
C ALA A 74 5.63 18.28 -26.96
N LYS A 75 5.40 19.50 -26.44
CA LYS A 75 6.45 20.31 -25.80
C LYS A 75 6.96 19.59 -24.54
N GLY A 76 8.23 19.18 -24.56
CA GLY A 76 8.90 18.54 -23.41
C GLY A 76 9.16 17.03 -23.56
N CYS A 77 8.75 16.40 -24.67
CA CYS A 77 8.98 14.99 -24.93
C CYS A 77 10.07 14.79 -26.02
N PRO A 78 10.92 13.75 -25.91
CA PRO A 78 11.91 13.44 -26.94
C PRO A 78 11.20 12.99 -28.22
N VAL A 79 11.48 13.66 -29.32
CA VAL A 79 11.09 13.23 -30.67
C VAL A 79 12.11 12.19 -31.15
N LEU A 80 11.66 11.00 -31.53
CA LEU A 80 12.45 10.06 -32.33
C LEU A 80 12.42 10.51 -33.80
#